data_AF-A0A661Q3F4-F1
#
_entry.id   AF-A0A661Q3F4-F1
#
_cell.length_a   1.000
_cell.length_b   1.000
_cell.length_c   1.000
_cell.angle_alpha   90.00
_cell.angle_beta   90.00
_cell.angle_gamma   90.00
#
_symmetry.space_group_name_H-M   'P 1'
#
loop_
_entity.id
_entity.type
_entity.pdbx_description
1 polymer ?
#
loop_
_entity_poly.entity_id
_entity_poly.type
_entity_poly.pdbx_seq_one_letter_code
_entity_poly.pdbx_strand_id
1 'polypeptide(L)'
;MNESQKNSPGSLKRAVRKRVMIIFIIMSFSVPVLLPNNSNLYASSKKQIEFAADHPPYLEDFIISTEEDSVCLSLNVANPFDHKIKSLLLNGVSQKISLTVKVSVNSFNLYLVKFNRTLSDNTYTHNIDYDNLKKTFTITMSAESKPIETNSYKKAVKIAAEFKDIVLLHKNQIDADRHYQVDAQTEIREVSLPFHLEYLFFFLSAWDRKSNSYTIDIPKQLLIENLKR
;
A
#
# COMPACT_ATOMS: atom_id res chain seq x y z
N MET A 1 -80.04 40.08 -42.17
CA MET A 1 -79.91 41.06 -43.26
C MET A 1 -78.58 40.78 -43.95
N ASN A 2 -78.67 40.27 -45.19
CA ASN A 2 -77.68 40.06 -46.27
C ASN A 2 -76.30 39.45 -45.95
N GLU A 3 -76.06 38.22 -46.39
CA GLU A 3 -75.33 37.79 -47.62
C GLU A 3 -73.81 37.70 -47.36
N SER A 4 -73.22 36.52 -47.24
CA SER A 4 -72.95 35.47 -48.26
C SER A 4 -71.67 35.72 -49.05
N GLN A 5 -70.88 34.63 -49.14
CA GLN A 5 -69.77 34.33 -50.05
C GLN A 5 -68.33 34.64 -49.54
N LYS A 6 -67.33 33.76 -49.65
CA LYS A 6 -67.21 32.41 -50.25
C LYS A 6 -65.75 31.90 -50.12
N ASN A 7 -65.60 30.57 -50.07
CA ASN A 7 -64.45 29.72 -50.46
C ASN A 7 -63.22 29.49 -49.56
N SER A 8 -63.13 28.25 -49.07
CA SER A 8 -61.94 27.36 -49.13
C SER A 8 -61.87 26.67 -50.53
N PRO A 9 -60.93 25.79 -50.93
CA PRO A 9 -59.76 25.20 -50.23
C PRO A 9 -58.47 25.11 -51.11
N GLY A 10 -57.35 24.59 -50.56
CA GLY A 10 -56.20 24.18 -51.39
C GLY A 10 -54.95 23.78 -50.61
N SER A 11 -54.64 22.48 -50.62
CA SER A 11 -53.44 21.87 -50.02
C SER A 11 -52.13 22.24 -50.73
N LEU A 12 -51.00 22.28 -50.01
CA LEU A 12 -49.79 21.55 -50.43
C LEU A 12 -48.76 21.38 -49.29
N LYS A 13 -48.16 20.18 -49.29
CA LYS A 13 -47.13 19.65 -48.38
C LYS A 13 -45.84 20.49 -48.33
N ARG A 14 -45.16 20.50 -47.18
CA ARG A 14 -43.71 20.25 -47.08
C ARG A 14 -43.27 19.98 -45.63
N ALA A 15 -42.54 18.89 -45.45
CA ALA A 15 -41.90 18.46 -44.22
C ALA A 15 -40.55 19.14 -44.02
N VAL A 16 -40.22 19.57 -42.79
CA VAL A 16 -38.82 19.77 -42.33
C VAL A 16 -38.70 19.50 -40.81
N ARG A 17 -38.07 18.36 -40.52
CA ARG A 17 -37.14 17.97 -39.43
C ARG A 17 -36.78 18.94 -38.27
N LYS A 18 -36.51 18.28 -37.11
CA LYS A 18 -35.74 18.68 -35.88
C LYS A 18 -36.62 19.12 -34.70
N ARG A 19 -36.43 18.71 -33.44
CA ARG A 19 -35.48 17.86 -32.71
C ARG A 19 -36.24 17.42 -31.44
N VAL A 20 -36.24 16.13 -31.11
CA VAL A 20 -36.81 15.61 -29.85
C VAL A 20 -35.70 15.66 -28.79
N MET A 21 -35.95 16.36 -27.69
CA MET A 21 -35.09 16.36 -26.50
C MET A 21 -35.79 15.52 -25.44
N ILE A 22 -35.29 14.30 -25.20
CA ILE A 22 -35.76 13.42 -24.12
C ILE A 22 -34.99 13.80 -22.86
N ILE A 23 -35.69 14.28 -21.86
CA ILE A 23 -35.19 14.49 -20.51
C ILE A 23 -35.35 13.16 -19.76
N PHE A 24 -34.24 12.48 -19.48
CA PHE A 24 -34.23 11.34 -18.57
C PHE A 24 -34.12 11.86 -17.13
N ILE A 25 -35.22 11.77 -16.38
CA ILE A 25 -35.24 11.96 -14.92
C ILE A 25 -34.70 10.66 -14.31
N ILE A 26 -33.48 10.70 -13.78
CA ILE A 26 -32.94 9.61 -12.95
C ILE A 26 -33.51 9.82 -11.55
N MET A 27 -34.49 8.99 -11.17
CA MET A 27 -34.95 8.85 -9.80
C MET A 27 -33.83 8.20 -8.98
N SER A 28 -33.17 8.98 -8.13
CA SER A 28 -32.23 8.48 -7.12
C SER A 28 -32.99 7.74 -6.03
N PHE A 29 -33.02 6.41 -6.12
CA PHE A 29 -33.37 5.54 -5.00
C PHE A 29 -32.20 5.51 -4.01
N SER A 30 -32.24 6.34 -2.97
CA SER A 30 -31.38 6.18 -1.79
C SER A 30 -31.91 5.02 -0.95
N VAL A 31 -31.23 3.88 -1.01
CA VAL A 31 -31.39 2.82 -0.01
C VAL A 31 -30.50 3.18 1.18
N PRO A 32 -31.03 3.38 2.40
CA PRO A 32 -30.20 3.62 3.57
C PRO A 32 -29.53 2.30 3.97
N VAL A 33 -28.22 2.18 3.75
CA VAL A 33 -27.40 1.09 4.28
C VAL A 33 -27.21 1.35 5.77
N LEU A 34 -27.88 0.55 6.61
CA LEU A 34 -27.61 0.49 8.05
C LEU A 34 -26.22 -0.15 8.25
N LEU A 35 -25.26 0.62 8.73
CA LEU A 35 -23.96 0.11 9.16
C LEU A 35 -24.08 -0.44 10.60
N PRO A 36 -23.65 -1.68 10.88
CA PRO A 36 -23.50 -2.14 12.25
C PRO A 36 -22.24 -1.51 12.87
N ASN A 37 -22.43 -0.94 14.05
CA ASN A 37 -21.40 -0.41 14.94
C ASN A 37 -20.55 -1.57 15.48
N ASN A 38 -19.29 -1.69 15.05
CA ASN A 38 -18.22 -2.40 15.75
C ASN A 38 -16.87 -1.90 15.20
N SER A 39 -16.08 -1.27 16.07
CA SER A 39 -14.77 -0.70 15.79
C SER A 39 -13.70 -1.79 15.69
N ASN A 40 -13.43 -2.27 14.48
CA ASN A 40 -12.15 -2.84 14.07
C ASN A 40 -11.97 -2.52 12.58
N LEU A 41 -10.99 -1.68 12.25
CA LEU A 41 -10.70 -1.28 10.87
C LEU A 41 -9.94 -2.41 10.17
N TYR A 42 -10.66 -3.38 9.59
CA TYR A 42 -10.09 -4.38 8.70
C TYR A 42 -10.06 -3.85 7.26
N ALA A 43 -8.90 -3.43 6.78
CA ALA A 43 -8.67 -3.29 5.35
C ALA A 43 -8.20 -4.63 4.78
N SER A 44 -9.09 -5.64 4.72
CA SER A 44 -8.80 -6.92 4.07
C SER A 44 -9.61 -7.06 2.79
N SER A 45 -9.03 -6.58 1.68
CA SER A 45 -9.48 -6.94 0.34
C SER A 45 -8.95 -8.34 0.01
N LYS A 46 -9.63 -9.38 0.50
CA LYS A 46 -9.33 -10.75 0.09
C LYS A 46 -9.96 -11.03 -1.27
N LYS A 47 -9.29 -10.63 -2.36
CA LYS A 47 -9.56 -11.16 -3.69
C LYS A 47 -8.50 -12.21 -3.99
N GLN A 48 -8.93 -13.47 -3.97
CA GLN A 48 -8.17 -14.62 -4.44
C GLN A 48 -7.85 -14.40 -5.93
N ILE A 49 -6.67 -13.85 -6.24
CA ILE A 49 -6.13 -13.83 -7.59
C ILE A 49 -5.17 -15.00 -7.69
N GLU A 50 -5.68 -16.02 -8.34
CA GLU A 50 -4.99 -17.19 -8.81
C GLU A 50 -3.99 -16.76 -9.90
N PHE A 51 -2.70 -17.00 -9.64
CA PHE A 51 -1.57 -17.12 -10.56
C PHE A 51 -1.66 -16.34 -11.89
N ALA A 52 -1.37 -15.04 -11.85
CA ALA A 52 -0.93 -14.27 -13.01
C ALA A 52 0.38 -13.53 -12.68
N ALA A 53 1.23 -13.42 -13.70
CA ALA A 53 2.65 -13.08 -13.65
C ALA A 53 2.99 -11.71 -13.04
N ASP A 54 4.14 -11.65 -12.38
CA ASP A 54 4.98 -10.45 -12.19
C ASP A 54 4.31 -9.19 -11.61
N HIS A 55 3.34 -9.33 -10.70
CA HIS A 55 2.83 -8.18 -9.95
C HIS A 55 3.94 -7.54 -9.10
N PRO A 56 4.03 -6.19 -9.03
CA PRO A 56 4.96 -5.53 -8.12
C PRO A 56 4.66 -5.93 -6.67
N PRO A 57 5.69 -5.98 -5.80
CA PRO A 57 5.46 -6.20 -4.38
C PRO A 57 4.55 -5.09 -3.85
N TYR A 58 3.64 -5.45 -2.94
CA TYR A 58 2.76 -4.47 -2.29
C TYR A 58 2.65 -4.77 -0.80
N LEU A 59 2.31 -3.76 -0.02
CA LEU A 59 2.19 -3.87 1.43
C LEU A 59 0.74 -4.20 1.81
N GLU A 60 0.56 -5.13 2.73
CA GLU A 60 -0.74 -5.55 3.26
C GLU A 60 -0.68 -5.81 4.77
N ASP A 61 -1.85 -6.07 5.36
CA ASP A 61 -2.01 -6.43 6.77
C ASP A 61 -1.35 -5.43 7.76
N PHE A 62 -1.49 -4.13 7.49
CA PHE A 62 -1.02 -3.09 8.39
C PHE A 62 -1.76 -3.13 9.73
N ILE A 63 -0.99 -3.31 10.81
CA ILE A 63 -1.47 -3.35 12.19
C ILE A 63 -0.65 -2.34 12.99
N ILE A 64 -1.33 -1.37 13.60
CA ILE A 64 -0.71 -0.44 14.53
C ILE A 64 -1.05 -0.90 15.95
N SER A 65 -0.03 -1.13 16.76
CA SER A 65 -0.13 -1.59 18.14
C SER A 65 0.63 -0.66 19.09
N THR A 66 0.38 -0.81 20.39
CA THR A 66 1.11 -0.12 21.45
C THR A 66 1.84 -1.16 22.30
N GLU A 67 3.16 -1.06 22.38
CA GLU A 67 4.00 -1.99 23.14
C GLU A 67 5.06 -1.19 23.92
N GLU A 68 5.24 -1.51 25.21
CA GLU A 68 6.28 -0.92 26.09
C GLU A 68 6.54 0.58 25.87
N ASP A 69 5.49 1.39 25.98
CA ASP A 69 5.53 2.85 25.79
C ASP A 69 5.95 3.32 24.38
N SER A 70 5.77 2.48 23.38
CA SER A 70 6.03 2.77 21.98
C SER A 70 4.82 2.41 21.12
N VAL A 71 4.62 3.15 20.04
CA VAL A 71 3.65 2.81 18.99
C VAL A 71 4.40 2.06 17.91
N CYS A 72 3.94 0.86 17.60
CA CYS A 72 4.59 -0.07 16.69
C CYS A 72 3.72 -0.35 15.46
N LEU A 73 4.37 -0.67 14.35
CA LEU A 73 3.75 -1.10 13.10
C LEU A 73 4.17 -2.53 12.79
N SER A 74 3.18 -3.37 12.53
CA SER A 74 3.37 -4.68 11.91
C SER A 74 2.71 -4.68 10.53
N LEU A 75 3.37 -5.27 9.55
CA LEU A 75 2.86 -5.37 8.18
C LEU A 75 3.47 -6.57 7.45
N ASN A 76 2.90 -6.90 6.30
CA ASN A 76 3.38 -7.96 5.44
C ASN A 76 3.67 -7.44 4.03
N VAL A 77 4.71 -7.98 3.40
CA VAL A 77 5.01 -7.74 1.99
C VAL A 77 4.40 -8.86 1.16
N ALA A 78 3.36 -8.53 0.41
CA ALA A 78 2.75 -9.45 -0.53
C ALA A 78 3.53 -9.52 -1.83
N ASN A 79 3.57 -10.73 -2.40
CA ASN A 79 4.27 -11.05 -3.64
C ASN A 79 5.72 -10.52 -3.71
N PRO A 80 6.57 -10.80 -2.70
CA PRO A 80 7.93 -10.26 -2.67
C PRO A 80 8.80 -10.83 -3.80
N PHE A 81 8.59 -12.09 -4.19
CA PHE A 81 9.43 -12.76 -5.19
C PHE A 81 8.60 -13.21 -6.39
N ASP A 82 8.95 -12.65 -7.55
CA ASP A 82 8.50 -13.18 -8.85
C ASP A 82 9.27 -14.46 -9.24
N HIS A 83 8.96 -14.99 -10.41
CA HIS A 83 9.63 -16.18 -10.92
C HIS A 83 11.13 -16.00 -11.12
N LYS A 84 11.56 -14.79 -11.52
CA LYS A 84 12.98 -14.47 -11.75
C LYS A 84 13.75 -14.45 -10.44
N ILE A 85 13.26 -13.72 -9.44
CA ILE A 85 13.86 -13.64 -8.10
C ILE A 85 13.86 -15.03 -7.44
N LYS A 86 12.76 -15.78 -7.55
CA LYS A 86 12.70 -17.15 -7.06
C LYS A 86 13.79 -18.02 -7.68
N SER A 87 13.97 -17.95 -9.00
CA SER A 87 15.02 -18.71 -9.70
C SER A 87 16.41 -18.32 -9.21
N LEU A 88 16.67 -17.03 -9.01
CA LEU A 88 17.96 -16.53 -8.54
C LEU A 88 18.24 -16.99 -7.11
N LEU A 89 17.27 -16.88 -6.21
CA LEU A 89 17.39 -17.37 -4.84
C LEU A 89 17.70 -18.87 -4.82
N LEU A 90 16.97 -19.68 -5.60
CA LEU A 90 17.22 -21.13 -5.68
C LEU A 90 18.56 -21.48 -6.34
N ASN A 91 19.17 -20.56 -7.08
CA ASN A 91 20.53 -20.70 -7.61
C ASN A 91 21.61 -20.23 -6.62
N GLY A 92 21.22 -19.84 -5.40
CA GLY A 92 22.13 -19.39 -4.35
C GLY A 92 22.44 -17.89 -4.37
N VAL A 93 21.68 -17.09 -5.13
CA VAL A 93 21.81 -15.62 -5.14
C VAL A 93 20.98 -15.05 -3.99
N SER A 94 21.67 -14.51 -2.98
CA SER A 94 21.09 -13.84 -1.83
C SER A 94 20.13 -12.70 -2.21
N GLN A 95 18.97 -12.65 -1.58
CA GLN A 95 17.97 -11.60 -1.80
C GLN A 95 17.77 -10.78 -0.52
N LYS A 96 17.52 -9.48 -0.69
CA LYS A 96 17.25 -8.54 0.40
C LYS A 96 15.92 -7.85 0.18
N ILE A 97 15.12 -7.85 1.23
CA ILE A 97 13.89 -7.07 1.35
C ILE A 97 14.19 -5.94 2.32
N SER A 98 14.13 -4.71 1.85
CA SER A 98 14.26 -3.51 2.66
C SER A 98 12.89 -2.83 2.77
N LEU A 99 12.52 -2.44 3.97
CA LEU A 99 11.32 -1.68 4.27
C LEU A 99 11.74 -0.33 4.84
N THR A 100 11.41 0.75 4.14
CA THR A 100 11.63 2.11 4.62
C THR A 100 10.32 2.64 5.19
N VAL A 101 10.39 3.10 6.43
CA VAL A 101 9.27 3.66 7.19
C VAL A 101 9.63 5.06 7.65
N LYS A 102 8.81 6.02 7.25
CA LYS A 102 8.97 7.44 7.56
C LYS A 102 7.79 7.92 8.37
N VAL A 103 8.05 8.54 9.50
CA VAL A 103 7.00 9.13 10.35
C VAL A 103 7.09 10.64 10.25
N SER A 104 5.99 11.27 9.87
CA SER A 104 5.87 12.72 9.74
C SER A 104 4.77 13.23 10.66
N VAL A 105 5.01 14.38 11.28
CA VAL A 105 3.99 15.10 12.04
C VAL A 105 3.55 16.33 11.26
N ASN A 106 2.24 16.54 11.20
CA ASN A 106 1.70 17.78 10.64
C ASN A 106 1.98 18.90 11.65
N SER A 107 2.93 19.78 11.32
CA SER A 107 3.39 20.83 12.23
C SER A 107 2.85 22.18 11.73
N PHE A 108 1.67 22.54 12.25
CA PHE A 108 1.01 23.84 12.11
C PHE A 108 0.47 24.18 10.70
N ASN A 109 -0.79 24.64 10.66
CA ASN A 109 -1.46 25.08 9.45
C ASN A 109 -1.50 26.61 9.44
N LEU A 110 -0.44 27.27 8.97
CA LEU A 110 -0.49 28.71 8.71
C LEU A 110 -1.05 28.92 7.30
N TYR A 111 -2.37 29.05 7.21
CA TYR A 111 -3.27 29.51 6.12
C TYR A 111 -3.04 29.02 4.66
N LEU A 112 -1.82 28.69 4.23
CA LEU A 112 -1.46 28.17 2.90
C LEU A 112 -0.21 27.25 2.89
N VAL A 113 0.52 27.10 4.01
CA VAL A 113 1.75 26.27 4.05
C VAL A 113 1.60 25.17 5.09
N LYS A 114 1.58 23.91 4.62
CA LYS A 114 1.69 22.72 5.48
C LYS A 114 3.17 22.40 5.67
N PHE A 115 3.69 22.61 6.88
CA PHE A 115 5.03 22.12 7.24
C PHE A 115 4.91 20.72 7.85
N ASN A 116 5.22 19.71 7.05
CA ASN A 116 5.39 18.35 7.56
C ASN A 116 6.81 18.21 8.09
N ARG A 117 6.95 17.95 9.38
CA ARG A 117 8.25 17.65 9.98
C ARG A 117 8.40 16.13 10.06
N THR A 118 9.43 15.59 9.40
CA THR A 118 9.81 14.19 9.58
C THR A 118 10.42 14.01 10.97
N LEU A 119 9.87 13.06 11.73
CA LEU A 119 10.30 12.69 13.07
C LEU A 119 11.22 11.48 13.06
N SER A 120 11.00 10.57 12.13
CA SER A 120 11.79 9.34 11.98
C SER A 120 11.84 8.91 10.51
N ASP A 121 12.99 8.39 10.08
CA ASP A 121 13.23 7.81 8.76
C ASP A 121 14.12 6.58 8.95
N ASN A 122 13.48 5.42 9.12
CA ASN A 122 14.15 4.17 9.46
C ASN A 122 14.01 3.17 8.32
N THR A 123 15.07 2.39 8.08
CA THR A 123 15.05 1.29 7.10
C THR A 123 15.34 -0.04 7.79
N TYR A 124 14.38 -0.96 7.71
CA TYR A 124 14.47 -2.33 8.22
C TYR A 124 14.83 -3.26 7.08
N THR A 125 15.64 -4.28 7.34
CA THR A 125 16.18 -5.13 6.27
C THR A 125 16.15 -6.59 6.67
N HIS A 126 15.55 -7.42 5.82
CA HIS A 126 15.56 -8.87 5.91
C HIS A 126 16.32 -9.46 4.72
N ASN A 127 17.32 -10.29 4.99
CA ASN A 127 18.05 -11.04 3.98
C ASN A 127 17.57 -12.48 3.97
N ILE A 128 17.47 -13.06 2.78
CA ILE A 128 17.18 -14.48 2.58
C ILE A 128 18.23 -15.09 1.67
N ASP A 129 18.81 -16.18 2.16
CA ASP A 129 19.85 -16.94 1.51
C ASP A 129 19.38 -18.38 1.33
N TYR A 130 19.86 -19.04 0.28
CA TYR A 130 19.61 -20.46 0.05
C TYR A 130 20.93 -21.22 -0.13
N ASP A 131 21.18 -22.17 0.77
CA ASP A 131 22.32 -23.07 0.68
C ASP A 131 21.93 -24.29 -0.15
N ASN A 132 22.48 -24.39 -1.36
CA ASN A 132 22.22 -25.51 -2.29
C ASN A 132 22.74 -26.86 -1.77
N LEU A 133 23.79 -26.87 -0.95
CA LEU A 133 24.38 -28.09 -0.41
C LEU A 133 23.53 -28.62 0.74
N LYS A 134 23.09 -27.73 1.64
CA LYS A 134 22.24 -28.10 2.78
C LYS A 134 20.76 -28.16 2.44
N LYS A 135 20.35 -27.55 1.31
CA LYS A 135 18.97 -27.33 0.88
C LYS A 135 18.15 -26.58 1.93
N THR A 136 18.78 -25.62 2.58
CA THR A 136 18.21 -24.84 3.69
C THR A 136 18.19 -23.37 3.33
N PHE A 137 17.09 -22.69 3.66
CA PHE A 137 16.99 -21.24 3.62
C PHE A 137 17.40 -20.66 4.96
N THR A 138 18.20 -19.60 4.93
CA THR A 138 18.59 -18.82 6.11
C THR A 138 18.02 -17.42 5.96
N ILE A 139 17.29 -16.96 6.96
CA ILE A 139 16.69 -15.62 7.00
C ILE A 139 17.39 -14.84 8.10
N THR A 140 17.94 -13.68 7.75
CA THR A 140 18.60 -12.77 8.69
C THR A 140 17.83 -11.46 8.73
N MET A 141 17.28 -11.10 9.89
CA MET A 141 16.51 -9.87 10.08
C MET A 141 17.33 -8.84 10.84
N SER A 142 17.18 -7.55 10.52
CA SER A 142 17.88 -6.48 11.24
C SER A 142 17.46 -6.35 12.71
N ALA A 143 16.24 -6.78 13.06
CA ALA A 143 15.73 -6.72 14.43
C ALA A 143 16.08 -7.96 15.27
N GLU A 144 16.34 -9.11 14.63
CA GLU A 144 16.62 -10.36 15.32
C GLU A 144 18.11 -10.72 15.30
N SER A 145 18.65 -11.11 16.45
CA SER A 145 20.07 -11.46 16.56
C SER A 145 20.43 -12.85 16.02
N LYS A 146 19.43 -13.72 15.80
CA LYS A 146 19.64 -15.11 15.37
C LYS A 146 18.98 -15.35 14.02
N PRO A 147 19.73 -15.88 13.02
CA PRO A 147 19.13 -16.29 11.77
C PRO A 147 18.11 -17.41 11.97
N ILE A 148 17.01 -17.34 11.22
CA ILE A 148 15.99 -18.39 11.19
C ILE A 148 16.26 -19.30 10.02
N GLU A 149 16.30 -20.61 10.26
CA GLU A 149 16.52 -21.61 9.21
C GLU A 149 15.24 -22.39 8.88
N THR A 150 15.02 -22.67 7.60
CA THR A 150 13.90 -23.52 7.17
C THR A 150 14.18 -24.18 5.82
N ASN A 151 13.63 -25.37 5.60
CA ASN A 151 13.81 -26.10 4.33
C ASN A 151 12.68 -25.81 3.32
N SER A 152 11.68 -25.01 3.71
CA SER A 152 10.53 -24.71 2.88
C SER A 152 10.60 -23.30 2.32
N TYR A 153 10.68 -23.18 0.99
CA TYR A 153 10.63 -21.90 0.29
C TYR A 153 9.44 -21.05 0.75
N LYS A 154 8.22 -21.61 0.78
CA LYS A 154 7.02 -20.87 1.17
C LYS A 154 7.12 -20.31 2.61
N LYS A 155 7.70 -21.08 3.54
CA LYS A 155 7.93 -20.61 4.91
C LYS A 155 9.00 -19.53 4.96
N ALA A 156 10.10 -19.73 4.24
CA ALA A 156 11.21 -18.79 4.20
C ALA A 156 10.76 -17.41 3.69
N VAL A 157 10.01 -17.40 2.58
CA VAL A 157 9.44 -16.17 2.02
C VAL A 157 8.46 -15.52 2.97
N LYS A 158 7.58 -16.30 3.60
CA LYS A 158 6.62 -15.76 4.57
C LYS A 158 7.33 -15.07 5.74
N ILE A 159 8.37 -15.71 6.28
CA ILE A 159 9.16 -15.19 7.40
C ILE A 159 9.90 -13.92 6.97
N ALA A 160 10.56 -13.94 5.80
CA ALA A 160 11.29 -12.78 5.29
C ALA A 160 10.39 -11.58 4.95
N ALA A 161 9.14 -11.82 4.54
CA ALA A 161 8.18 -10.79 4.15
C ALA A 161 7.41 -10.18 5.32
N GLU A 162 7.44 -10.80 6.50
CA GLU A 162 6.70 -10.37 7.68
C GLU A 162 7.56 -9.42 8.51
N PHE A 163 7.13 -8.17 8.62
CA PHE A 163 7.80 -7.16 9.45
C PHE A 163 6.96 -6.91 10.70
N LYS A 164 7.53 -7.17 11.86
CA LYS A 164 6.85 -7.06 13.16
C LYS A 164 7.46 -5.99 14.02
N ASP A 165 6.59 -5.38 14.82
CA ASP A 165 6.94 -4.52 15.95
C ASP A 165 7.94 -3.39 15.58
N ILE A 166 7.74 -2.81 14.38
CA ILE A 166 8.52 -1.67 13.92
C ILE A 166 8.14 -0.46 14.75
N VAL A 167 9.07 0.01 15.56
CA VAL A 167 8.89 1.21 16.39
C VAL A 167 8.71 2.44 15.49
N LEU A 168 7.52 3.04 15.53
CA LEU A 168 7.20 4.28 14.82
C LEU A 168 7.54 5.51 15.67
N LEU A 169 7.07 5.50 16.92
CA LEU A 169 7.19 6.62 17.86
C LEU A 169 7.34 6.08 19.27
N HIS A 170 8.26 6.67 20.03
CA HIS A 170 8.30 6.50 21.47
C HIS A 170 7.37 7.50 22.16
N LYS A 171 6.89 7.18 23.36
CA LYS A 171 6.01 8.04 24.17
C LYS A 171 6.50 9.48 24.31
N ASN A 172 7.81 9.68 24.44
CA ASN A 172 8.42 11.02 24.56
C ASN A 172 8.32 11.89 23.27
N GLN A 173 7.95 11.29 22.13
CA GLN A 173 7.74 11.97 20.84
C GLN A 173 6.26 12.21 20.54
N ILE A 174 5.35 11.67 21.36
CA ILE A 174 3.90 11.73 21.16
C ILE A 174 3.34 12.97 21.84
N ASP A 175 2.60 13.76 21.06
CA ASP A 175 1.85 14.94 21.48
C ASP A 175 0.38 14.71 21.10
N ALA A 176 -0.50 14.73 22.11
CA ALA A 176 -1.92 14.36 21.96
C ALA A 176 -2.70 15.28 21.00
N ASP A 177 -2.20 16.50 20.77
CA ASP A 177 -2.85 17.49 19.92
C ASP A 177 -2.34 17.48 18.47
N ARG A 178 -1.43 16.57 18.14
CA ARG A 178 -0.86 16.46 16.79
C ARG A 178 -1.38 15.25 16.02
N HIS A 179 -1.30 15.37 14.69
CA HIS A 179 -1.61 14.30 13.75
C HIS A 179 -0.32 13.73 13.18
N TYR A 180 -0.20 12.42 13.22
CA TYR A 180 0.96 11.67 12.77
C TYR A 180 0.59 10.81 11.57
N GLN A 181 1.44 10.86 10.54
CA GLN A 181 1.32 10.05 9.33
C GLN A 181 2.56 9.17 9.19
N VAL A 182 2.35 7.96 8.73
CA VAL A 182 3.38 6.97 8.45
C VAL A 182 3.39 6.71 6.96
N ASP A 183 4.52 6.99 6.32
CA ASP A 183 4.78 6.60 4.93
C ASP A 183 5.63 5.33 4.93
N ALA A 184 5.12 4.26 4.35
CA ALA A 184 5.80 2.98 4.23
C ALA A 184 5.99 2.61 2.76
N GLN A 185 7.20 2.14 2.43
CA GLN A 185 7.52 1.60 1.12
C GLN A 185 8.52 0.46 1.27
N THR A 186 8.38 -0.59 0.46
CA THR A 186 9.37 -1.67 0.39
C THR A 186 10.14 -1.66 -0.92
N GLU A 187 11.36 -2.14 -0.84
CA GLU A 187 12.28 -2.32 -1.94
C GLU A 187 12.95 -3.69 -1.82
N ILE A 188 13.03 -4.42 -2.93
CA ILE A 188 13.63 -5.75 -3.02
C ILE A 188 14.82 -5.66 -3.97
N ARG A 189 15.98 -6.13 -3.50
CA ARG A 189 17.25 -6.09 -4.25
C ARG A 189 18.03 -7.40 -4.07
N GLU A 190 18.80 -7.76 -5.08
CA GLU A 190 19.81 -8.82 -4.99
C GLU A 190 21.01 -8.33 -4.13
N VAL A 191 21.53 -9.18 -3.23
CA VAL A 191 22.61 -8.80 -2.29
C VAL A 191 23.99 -9.08 -2.86
N SER A 192 24.16 -10.13 -3.68
CA SER A 192 25.48 -10.59 -4.09
C SER A 192 25.88 -10.06 -5.47
N LEU A 193 26.44 -8.84 -5.52
CA LEU A 193 27.46 -8.53 -6.52
C LEU A 193 28.84 -8.67 -5.86
N PRO A 194 29.59 -9.76 -6.14
CA PRO A 194 30.97 -9.85 -5.72
C PRO A 194 31.86 -8.97 -6.63
N PHE A 195 32.81 -8.27 -6.01
CA PHE A 195 33.86 -7.42 -6.60
C PHE A 195 33.41 -6.09 -7.21
N HIS A 196 34.38 -5.19 -7.41
CA HIS A 196 34.30 -3.80 -7.91
C HIS A 196 33.71 -3.68 -9.35
N LEU A 197 32.63 -4.41 -9.64
CA LEU A 197 31.88 -4.48 -10.89
C LEU A 197 30.75 -3.44 -10.96
N GLU A 198 30.62 -2.59 -9.94
CA GLU A 198 29.69 -1.44 -9.92
C GLU A 198 29.87 -0.54 -11.16
N TYR A 199 31.05 -0.53 -11.78
CA TYR A 199 31.35 0.23 -12.99
C TYR A 199 30.89 -0.39 -14.31
N LEU A 200 30.54 -1.69 -14.36
CA LEU A 200 30.23 -2.40 -15.61
C LEU A 200 28.73 -2.69 -15.82
N PHE A 201 27.90 -2.56 -14.78
CA PHE A 201 26.47 -2.89 -14.88
C PHE A 201 25.58 -1.65 -14.71
N PHE A 202 25.34 -0.94 -15.81
CA PHE A 202 24.26 0.07 -15.90
C PHE A 202 22.84 -0.55 -15.78
N PHE A 203 22.76 -1.87 -15.62
CA PHE A 203 21.54 -2.66 -15.48
C PHE A 203 21.14 -2.92 -14.02
N LEU A 204 21.91 -2.46 -13.02
CA LEU A 204 21.60 -2.65 -11.60
C LEU A 204 20.25 -2.01 -11.20
N SER A 205 19.84 -0.94 -11.87
CA SER A 205 18.52 -0.30 -11.71
C SER A 205 17.36 -1.06 -12.35
N ALA A 206 17.63 -2.15 -13.07
CA ALA A 206 16.59 -3.06 -13.53
C ALA A 206 16.35 -4.21 -12.54
N TRP A 207 17.14 -4.27 -11.46
CA TRP A 207 17.11 -5.34 -10.47
C TRP A 207 16.53 -4.89 -9.12
N ASP A 208 16.27 -3.58 -8.92
CA ASP A 208 15.50 -3.07 -7.79
C ASP A 208 14.00 -3.09 -8.09
N ARG A 209 13.23 -3.81 -7.27
CA ARG A 209 11.77 -3.80 -7.33
C ARG A 209 11.23 -3.04 -6.13
N LYS A 210 10.45 -2.00 -6.39
CA LYS A 210 9.83 -1.17 -5.34
C LYS A 210 8.33 -1.40 -5.29
N SER A 211 7.76 -1.36 -4.09
CA SER A 211 6.32 -1.23 -3.93
C SER A 211 5.88 0.20 -4.15
N ASN A 212 4.57 0.37 -4.32
CA ASN A 212 3.94 1.67 -4.10
C ASN A 212 4.18 2.14 -2.66
N SER A 213 4.19 3.45 -2.46
CA SER A 213 4.22 4.07 -1.14
C SER A 213 2.81 4.09 -0.55
N TYR A 214 2.69 3.79 0.73
CA TYR A 214 1.44 3.79 1.49
C TYR A 214 1.53 4.81 2.61
N THR A 215 0.57 5.74 2.69
CA THR A 215 0.44 6.69 3.79
C THR A 215 -0.69 6.26 4.72
N ILE A 216 -0.39 6.11 6.00
CA ILE A 216 -1.32 5.65 7.03
C ILE A 216 -1.34 6.67 8.16
N ASP A 217 -2.53 7.10 8.56
CA ASP A 217 -2.69 7.96 9.74
C ASP A 217 -2.68 7.12 11.02
N ILE A 218 -1.93 7.56 12.03
CA ILE A 218 -1.94 6.90 13.34
C ILE A 218 -3.24 7.28 14.09
N PRO A 219 -4.06 6.30 14.52
CA PRO A 219 -5.29 6.60 15.25
C PRO A 219 -5.02 7.36 16.55
N LYS A 220 -5.74 8.47 16.76
CA LYS A 220 -5.59 9.33 17.95
C LYS A 220 -5.83 8.56 19.26
N GLN A 221 -6.70 7.57 19.25
CA GLN A 221 -7.01 6.74 20.42
C GLN A 221 -5.76 6.00 20.93
N LEU A 222 -4.94 5.46 20.04
CA LEU A 222 -3.71 4.73 20.41
C LEU A 222 -2.65 5.67 21.00
N LEU A 223 -2.56 6.90 20.47
CA LEU A 223 -1.66 7.92 21.01
C LEU A 223 -2.03 8.31 22.45
N ILE A 224 -3.33 8.50 22.72
CA ILE A 224 -3.82 8.85 24.06
C ILE A 224 -3.63 7.69 25.04
N GLU A 225 -3.85 6.45 24.61
CA GLU A 225 -3.63 5.27 25.45
C GLU A 225 -2.15 5.12 25.85
N ASN A 226 -1.24 5.28 24.89
CA ASN A 226 0.20 5.23 25.13
C ASN A 226 0.67 6.32 26.12
N LEU A 227 0.10 7.54 26.05
CA LEU A 227 0.41 8.62 26.99
C LEU A 227 -0.09 8.36 28.42
N LYS A 228 -1.16 7.58 28.60
CA LYS A 228 -1.81 7.32 29.90
C LYS A 228 -1.16 6.18 30.69
N ARG A 229 -0.50 5.26 30.01
CA ARG A 229 0.19 4.12 30.63
C ARG A 229 1.41 4.58 31.42
#